data_AF-A0A368FMH0-F1
#
_entry.id   AF-A0A368FMH0-F1
#
_cell.length_a   1.000
_cell.length_b   1.000
_cell.length_c   1.000
_cell.angle_alpha   90.00
_cell.angle_beta   90.00
_cell.angle_gamma   90.00
#
_symmetry.space_group_name_H-M   'P 1'
#
loop_
_entity.id
_entity.type
_entity.pdbx_description
1 polymer ?
#
loop_
_entity_poly.entity_id
_entity_poly.type
_entity_poly.pdbx_seq_one_letter_code
_entity_poly.pdbx_strand_id
1 'polypeptide(L)'
;MEIWTSPQAYYGLKNVSDYDNNRLYTFANMANGKTLRFACGYKGCGNANNIIHISCIYNLMGGYPHSVLYEIGKMCTKNKDCTTYEGSTCDPTSRLCVFKGTPPQPGGGPNTKCPNNKGMGDPARKAILDAHNKRRSKLARGLVRNGKKATNKNLPTASFMPKMVRQFKALLF
;
A
#
# COMPACT_ATOMS: atom_id res chain seq x y z
N MET A 1 -15.15 9.48 -3.64
CA MET A 1 -14.50 8.77 -2.51
C MET A 1 -15.29 7.56 -2.07
N GLU A 2 -16.63 7.59 -2.08
CA GLU A 2 -17.48 6.43 -1.75
C GLU A 2 -17.12 5.16 -2.53
N ILE A 3 -16.79 5.28 -3.82
CA ILE A 3 -16.34 4.15 -4.66
C ILE A 3 -15.16 3.38 -4.03
N TRP A 4 -14.25 4.06 -3.32
CA TRP A 4 -13.10 3.41 -2.70
C TRP A 4 -13.44 2.70 -1.40
N THR A 5 -14.51 3.12 -0.70
CA THR A 5 -15.00 2.48 0.53
C THR A 5 -16.09 1.44 0.26
N SER A 6 -16.82 1.53 -0.86
CA SER A 6 -17.90 0.60 -1.24
C SER A 6 -17.53 -0.89 -1.17
N PRO A 7 -16.30 -1.32 -1.52
CA PRO A 7 -15.95 -2.74 -1.40
C PRO A 7 -16.09 -3.29 0.03
N GLN A 8 -15.85 -2.48 1.06
CA GLN A 8 -16.05 -2.90 2.44
C GLN A 8 -17.54 -3.12 2.74
N ALA A 9 -18.41 -2.22 2.31
CA ALA A 9 -19.86 -2.36 2.50
C ALA A 9 -20.42 -3.58 1.75
N TYR A 10 -19.90 -3.87 0.55
CA TYR A 10 -20.41 -4.94 -0.30
C TYR A 10 -19.85 -6.33 0.04
N TYR A 11 -18.54 -6.44 0.34
CA TYR A 11 -17.89 -7.73 0.58
C TYR A 11 -17.65 -8.06 2.06
N GLY A 12 -17.67 -7.05 2.94
CA GLY A 12 -17.34 -7.20 4.35
C GLY A 12 -15.86 -7.54 4.60
N LEU A 13 -15.44 -7.40 5.85
CA LEU A 13 -14.17 -7.93 6.37
C LEU A 13 -14.49 -9.22 7.12
N LYS A 14 -13.89 -10.36 6.75
CA LYS A 14 -14.14 -11.63 7.45
C LYS A 14 -13.48 -11.66 8.83
N ASN A 15 -12.26 -11.12 8.91
CA ASN A 15 -11.57 -10.77 10.14
C ASN A 15 -11.47 -9.25 10.18
N VAL A 16 -12.06 -8.63 11.21
CA VAL A 16 -12.41 -7.19 11.27
C VAL A 16 -11.23 -6.24 11.03
N SER A 17 -9.98 -6.71 11.14
CA SER A 17 -8.79 -5.93 10.80
C SER A 17 -7.84 -6.61 9.82
N ASP A 18 -8.08 -7.85 9.39
CA ASP A 18 -7.16 -8.56 8.50
C ASP A 18 -7.47 -8.32 7.02
N TYR A 19 -6.46 -7.92 6.25
CA TYR A 19 -6.58 -7.84 4.81
C TYR A 19 -6.46 -9.23 4.16
N ASP A 20 -7.60 -9.88 3.96
CA ASP A 20 -7.71 -11.24 3.40
C ASP A 20 -8.24 -11.28 1.95
N ASN A 21 -8.75 -10.15 1.44
CA ASN A 21 -9.45 -10.08 0.16
C ASN A 21 -9.00 -8.90 -0.69
N ASN A 22 -8.41 -9.21 -1.84
CA ASN A 22 -7.92 -8.21 -2.79
C ASN A 22 -8.98 -7.19 -3.25
N ARG A 23 -10.26 -7.54 -3.19
CA ARG A 23 -11.36 -6.62 -3.53
C ARG A 23 -11.45 -5.42 -2.60
N LEU A 24 -10.92 -5.55 -1.39
CA LEU A 24 -10.90 -4.49 -0.37
C LEU A 24 -9.69 -3.57 -0.51
N TYR A 25 -8.87 -3.70 -1.55
CA TYR A 25 -7.61 -2.97 -1.68
C TYR A 25 -7.74 -1.45 -1.52
N THR A 26 -8.76 -0.85 -2.15
CA THR A 26 -9.00 0.60 -2.07
C THR A 26 -9.36 1.02 -0.64
N PHE A 27 -10.26 0.27 0.00
CA PHE A 27 -10.65 0.49 1.39
C PHE A 27 -9.46 0.30 2.34
N ALA A 28 -8.68 -0.76 2.14
CA ALA A 28 -7.52 -1.10 2.95
C ALA A 28 -6.48 0.03 2.98
N ASN A 29 -6.22 0.67 1.84
CA ASN A 29 -5.30 1.80 1.78
C ASN A 29 -5.86 3.04 2.49
N MET A 30 -7.17 3.27 2.41
CA MET A 30 -7.83 4.38 3.12
C MET A 30 -7.87 4.17 4.64
N ALA A 31 -8.18 2.95 5.09
CA ALA A 31 -8.43 2.63 6.49
C ALA A 31 -7.17 2.21 7.27
N ASN A 32 -6.01 2.16 6.63
CA ASN A 32 -4.77 1.75 7.28
C ASN A 32 -4.37 2.74 8.40
N GLY A 33 -4.49 2.32 9.66
CA GLY A 33 -4.21 3.13 10.85
C GLY A 33 -2.75 3.54 11.00
N LYS A 34 -1.83 2.94 10.22
CA LYS A 34 -0.42 3.35 10.15
C LYS A 34 -0.16 4.37 9.04
N THR A 35 -1.14 4.70 8.20
CA THR A 35 -0.96 5.72 7.17
C THR A 35 -0.98 7.12 7.78
N LEU A 36 0.03 7.93 7.47
CA LEU A 36 0.18 9.30 8.01
C LEU A 36 0.01 10.38 6.96
N ARG A 37 0.24 10.07 5.68
CA ARG A 37 0.22 11.03 4.59
C ARG A 37 -0.35 10.38 3.34
N PHE A 38 -1.07 11.19 2.57
CA PHE A 38 -1.56 10.81 1.26
C PHE A 38 -1.44 12.00 0.32
N ALA A 39 -1.37 11.73 -0.98
CA ALA A 39 -1.38 12.72 -2.03
C ALA A 39 -2.25 12.23 -3.17
N CYS A 40 -3.00 13.12 -3.80
CA CYS A 40 -3.90 12.80 -4.88
C CYS A 40 -3.62 13.68 -6.09
N GLY A 41 -3.79 13.12 -7.28
CA GLY A 41 -3.76 13.84 -8.55
C GLY A 41 -4.96 13.44 -9.40
N TYR A 42 -5.39 14.35 -10.27
CA TYR A 42 -6.42 14.06 -11.25
C TYR A 42 -6.00 14.49 -12.66
N LYS A 43 -6.55 13.83 -13.67
CA LYS A 43 -6.34 14.18 -15.08
C LYS A 43 -7.62 13.92 -15.87
N GLY A 44 -8.05 14.89 -16.66
CA GLY A 44 -9.10 14.68 -17.67
C GLY A 44 -8.57 13.82 -18.82
N CYS A 45 -9.36 12.84 -19.25
CA CYS A 45 -9.04 11.91 -20.32
C CYS A 45 -10.08 12.04 -21.46
N GLY A 46 -9.64 12.31 -22.69
CA GLY A 46 -10.48 12.34 -23.89
C GLY A 46 -10.74 13.73 -24.47
N ASN A 47 -11.08 13.75 -25.78
CA ASN A 47 -11.38 14.97 -26.54
C ASN A 47 -12.84 15.43 -26.39
N ALA A 48 -13.71 14.55 -25.86
CA ALA A 48 -15.08 14.85 -25.49
C ALA A 48 -15.17 14.85 -23.97
N ASN A 49 -15.32 16.05 -23.41
CA ASN A 49 -15.36 16.34 -21.98
C ASN A 49 -16.21 15.33 -21.19
N ASN A 50 -15.61 14.65 -20.20
CA ASN A 50 -16.19 14.30 -18.88
C ASN A 50 -15.55 13.07 -18.19
N ILE A 51 -14.52 12.42 -18.76
CA ILE A 51 -13.82 11.37 -18.03
C ILE A 51 -12.68 12.00 -17.22
N ILE A 52 -12.77 11.92 -15.90
CA ILE A 52 -11.72 12.36 -14.97
C ILE A 52 -11.13 11.13 -14.30
N HIS A 53 -9.82 10.94 -14.44
CA HIS A 53 -9.09 9.93 -13.70
C HIS A 53 -8.51 10.55 -12.43
N ILE A 54 -8.85 10.00 -11.26
CA ILE A 54 -8.31 10.43 -9.96
C ILE A 54 -7.50 9.28 -9.38
N SER A 55 -6.28 9.58 -8.92
CA SER A 55 -5.41 8.62 -8.25
C SER A 55 -4.86 9.22 -6.97
N CYS A 56 -4.85 8.43 -5.89
CA CYS A 56 -4.19 8.78 -4.63
C CYS A 56 -3.11 7.76 -4.29
N ILE A 57 -2.03 8.27 -3.70
CA ILE A 57 -0.89 7.51 -3.20
C ILE A 57 -0.78 7.77 -1.70
N TYR A 58 -0.51 6.71 -0.94
CA TYR A 58 -0.37 6.74 0.51
C TYR A 58 1.09 6.46 0.90
N ASN A 59 1.59 7.09 1.96
CA ASN A 59 2.97 6.87 2.39
C ASN A 59 3.20 5.46 2.96
N LEU A 60 2.13 4.80 3.41
CA LEU A 60 2.11 3.40 3.82
C LEU A 60 0.86 2.73 3.23
N MET A 61 1.04 1.52 2.68
CA MET A 61 -0.05 0.78 2.03
C MET A 61 -0.66 -0.22 3.00
N GLY A 62 -1.99 -0.28 3.07
CA GLY A 62 -2.73 -1.24 3.90
C GLY A 62 -3.08 -2.54 3.16
N GLY A 63 -3.00 -2.57 1.83
CA GLY A 63 -3.36 -3.75 1.03
C GLY A 63 -2.33 -4.89 1.03
N TYR A 64 -1.62 -5.13 2.13
CA TYR A 64 -0.71 -6.27 2.26
C TYR A 64 -1.47 -7.50 2.76
N PRO A 65 -1.44 -8.65 2.05
CA PRO A 65 -2.08 -9.86 2.54
C PRO A 65 -1.66 -10.17 3.97
N HIS A 66 -2.65 -10.41 4.83
CA HIS A 66 -2.47 -10.69 6.26
C HIS A 66 -2.00 -9.50 7.13
N SER A 67 -2.08 -8.26 6.63
CA SER A 67 -1.78 -7.09 7.44
C SER A 67 -2.99 -6.63 8.23
N VAL A 68 -2.76 -6.30 9.50
CA VAL A 68 -3.71 -5.59 10.36
C VAL A 68 -3.88 -4.16 9.85
N LEU A 69 -5.07 -3.85 9.32
CA LEU A 69 -5.42 -2.52 8.80
C LEU A 69 -5.51 -1.49 9.92
N TYR A 70 -6.15 -1.82 11.03
CA TYR A 70 -6.25 -0.98 12.21
C TYR A 70 -6.38 -1.85 13.46
N GLU A 71 -5.99 -1.29 14.61
CA GLU A 71 -6.10 -1.98 15.89
C GLU A 71 -7.52 -1.86 16.44
N ILE A 72 -8.07 -2.97 16.93
CA ILE A 72 -9.41 -2.99 17.51
C ILE A 72 -9.33 -2.34 18.90
N GLY A 73 -10.13 -1.30 19.13
CA GLY A 73 -10.11 -0.59 20.39
C GLY A 73 -11.10 0.57 20.43
N LYS A 74 -11.08 1.31 21.54
CA LYS A 74 -11.82 2.56 21.68
C LYS A 74 -11.10 3.66 20.92
N MET A 75 -11.87 4.58 20.33
CA MET A 75 -11.34 5.81 19.77
C MET A 75 -10.58 6.63 20.82
N CYS A 76 -9.63 7.46 20.39
CA CYS A 76 -8.85 8.24 21.33
C CYS A 76 -9.74 9.27 22.07
N THR A 77 -9.43 9.45 23.35
CA THR A 77 -10.06 10.47 24.20
C THR A 77 -9.03 11.41 24.82
N LYS A 78 -7.78 10.94 24.94
CA LYS A 78 -6.64 11.66 25.50
C LYS A 78 -5.41 11.39 24.63
N ASN A 79 -4.42 12.28 24.67
CA ASN A 79 -3.18 12.12 23.92
C ASN A 79 -2.47 10.77 24.19
N LYS A 80 -2.56 10.27 25.43
CA LYS A 80 -1.95 8.99 25.83
C LYS A 80 -2.56 7.76 25.14
N ASP A 81 -3.75 7.88 24.58
CA ASP A 81 -4.40 6.78 23.85
C ASP A 81 -3.77 6.57 22.45
N CYS A 82 -3.01 7.55 21.95
CA CYS A 82 -2.37 7.51 20.64
C CYS A 82 -0.96 6.91 20.72
N THR A 83 -0.88 5.57 20.64
CA THR A 83 0.36 4.81 20.88
C THR A 83 1.12 4.42 19.61
N THR A 84 0.47 4.42 18.43
CA THR A 84 1.09 4.00 17.16
C THR A 84 2.34 4.80 16.80
N TYR A 85 2.30 6.11 17.06
CA TYR A 85 3.41 7.04 16.85
C TYR A 85 3.61 7.87 18.10
N GLU A 86 4.81 7.77 18.68
CA GLU A 86 5.16 8.49 19.90
C GLU A 86 5.01 10.02 19.71
N GLY A 87 4.49 10.69 20.74
CA GLY A 87 4.24 12.14 20.70
C GLY A 87 2.98 12.56 19.94
N SER A 88 2.12 11.61 19.56
CA SER A 88 0.83 11.92 18.94
C SER A 88 -0.16 12.55 19.93
N THR A 89 -1.06 13.39 19.42
CA THR A 89 -2.15 14.00 20.19
C THR A 89 -3.50 13.50 19.70
N CYS A 90 -4.52 13.48 20.56
CA CYS A 90 -5.87 13.15 20.15
C CYS A 90 -6.64 14.42 19.77
N ASP A 91 -7.24 14.44 18.57
CA ASP A 91 -8.19 15.49 18.19
C ASP A 91 -9.57 15.19 18.82
N PRO A 92 -10.09 16.05 19.71
CA PRO A 92 -11.35 15.80 20.39
C PRO A 92 -12.57 15.80 19.47
N THR A 93 -12.50 16.46 18.30
CA THR A 93 -13.63 16.59 17.36
C THR A 93 -13.73 15.35 16.49
N SER A 94 -12.63 14.97 15.83
CA SER A 94 -12.60 13.82 14.91
C SER A 94 -12.34 12.49 15.60
N ARG A 95 -11.83 12.51 16.84
CA ARG A 95 -11.38 11.31 17.59
C ARG A 95 -10.23 10.57 16.90
N LEU A 96 -9.47 11.28 16.06
CA LEU A 96 -8.30 10.77 15.36
C LEU A 96 -7.01 11.19 16.07
N CYS A 97 -6.00 10.31 15.99
CA CYS A 97 -4.66 10.61 16.45
C CYS A 97 -3.90 11.44 15.41
N VAL A 98 -3.34 12.56 15.85
CA VAL A 98 -2.59 13.52 15.04
C VAL A 98 -1.10 13.41 15.37
N PHE A 99 -0.30 13.04 14.37
CA PHE A 99 1.15 13.00 14.47
C PHE A 99 1.76 14.15 13.66
N LYS A 100 2.62 14.96 14.31
CA LYS A 100 3.29 16.12 13.68
C LYS A 100 4.75 15.86 13.30
N GLY A 101 5.29 14.69 13.63
CA GLY A 101 6.67 14.34 13.34
C GLY A 101 6.93 13.98 11.87
N THR A 102 8.16 13.56 11.59
CA THR A 102 8.51 13.01 10.28
C THR A 102 8.07 11.56 10.21
N PRO A 103 7.22 11.15 9.24
CA PRO A 103 6.84 9.76 9.09
C PRO A 103 8.08 8.88 8.95
N PRO A 104 8.08 7.68 9.54
CA PRO A 104 9.20 6.77 9.40
C PRO A 104 9.43 6.47 7.92
N GLN A 105 10.70 6.41 7.51
CA GLN A 105 11.02 6.05 6.15
C GLN A 105 10.58 4.60 5.89
N PRO A 106 9.91 4.31 4.76
CA PRO A 106 9.64 2.96 4.33
C PRO A 106 10.90 2.09 4.39
N GLY A 107 10.82 0.99 5.14
CA GLY A 107 11.90 0.01 5.34
C GLY A 107 13.00 0.39 6.35
N GLY A 108 13.00 1.62 6.87
CA GLY A 108 14.05 2.09 7.78
C GLY A 108 15.46 2.00 7.20
N GLY A 109 16.45 2.41 7.99
CA GLY A 109 17.86 2.28 7.64
C GLY A 109 18.40 3.33 6.65
N PRO A 110 19.69 3.23 6.31
CA PRO A 110 20.39 4.27 5.56
C PRO A 110 19.98 4.31 4.09
N ASN A 111 20.20 5.46 3.46
CA ASN A 111 20.01 5.68 2.02
C ASN A 111 21.36 5.97 1.37
N THR A 112 22.20 4.94 1.24
CA THR A 112 23.55 5.06 0.64
C THR A 112 23.53 4.85 -0.87
N LYS A 113 22.55 4.10 -1.41
CA LYS A 113 22.53 3.77 -2.83
C LYS A 113 21.92 4.86 -3.70
N CYS A 114 21.06 5.71 -3.14
CA CYS A 114 20.43 6.83 -3.84
C CYS A 114 20.39 8.08 -2.95
N PRO A 115 21.55 8.67 -2.61
CA PRO A 115 21.63 9.74 -1.61
C PRO A 115 20.79 10.97 -1.96
N ASN A 116 20.62 11.25 -3.26
CA ASN A 116 19.84 12.39 -3.74
C ASN A 116 18.31 12.17 -3.65
N ASN A 117 17.86 10.91 -3.51
CA ASN A 117 16.44 10.58 -3.44
C ASN A 117 16.02 10.44 -1.97
N LYS A 118 15.20 11.35 -1.47
CA LYS A 118 14.69 11.30 -0.08
C LYS A 118 13.50 10.35 0.04
N GLY A 119 13.31 9.76 1.23
CA GLY A 119 12.10 9.02 1.59
C GLY A 119 12.09 7.51 1.31
N MET A 120 13.22 6.90 0.91
CA MET A 120 13.34 5.43 0.83
C MET A 120 14.75 4.95 1.15
N GLY A 121 14.86 4.11 2.19
CA GLY A 121 16.11 3.47 2.59
C GLY A 121 16.52 2.28 1.70
N ASP A 122 17.79 1.91 1.75
CA ASP A 122 18.36 0.77 1.03
C ASP A 122 17.68 -0.58 1.36
N PRO A 123 17.27 -0.86 2.63
CA PRO A 123 16.52 -2.06 2.97
C PRO A 123 15.18 -2.16 2.22
N ALA A 124 14.42 -1.05 2.13
CA ALA A 124 13.18 -1.02 1.35
C ALA A 124 13.43 -1.29 -0.13
N ARG A 125 14.46 -0.66 -0.73
CA ARG A 125 14.83 -0.91 -2.13
C ARG A 125 15.14 -2.40 -2.37
N LYS A 126 15.83 -3.05 -1.42
CA LYS A 126 16.13 -4.48 -1.48
C LYS A 126 14.85 -5.32 -1.40
N ALA A 127 14.01 -5.06 -0.40
CA ALA A 127 12.78 -5.82 -0.17
C ALA A 127 11.84 -5.74 -1.39
N ILE A 128 11.69 -4.55 -1.98
CA ILE A 128 10.88 -4.35 -3.19
C ILE A 128 11.43 -5.19 -4.35
N LEU A 129 12.75 -5.13 -4.60
CA LEU A 129 13.38 -5.89 -5.68
C LEU A 129 13.19 -7.41 -5.50
N ASP A 130 13.45 -7.89 -4.29
CA ASP A 130 13.36 -9.32 -3.97
C ASP A 130 11.91 -9.80 -4.11
N ALA A 131 10.94 -9.01 -3.66
CA ALA A 131 9.53 -9.30 -3.78
C ALA A 131 9.06 -9.36 -5.24
N HIS A 132 9.57 -8.48 -6.12
CA HIS A 132 9.28 -8.52 -7.56
C HIS A 132 9.90 -9.76 -8.21
N ASN A 133 11.19 -10.00 -7.99
CA ASN A 133 11.88 -11.15 -8.56
C ASN A 133 11.31 -12.49 -8.08
N LYS A 134 10.87 -12.58 -6.81
CA LYS A 134 10.16 -13.77 -6.29
C LYS A 134 8.86 -14.04 -7.05
N ARG A 135 8.05 -13.00 -7.32
CA ARG A 135 6.80 -13.13 -8.08
C ARG A 135 7.06 -13.48 -9.56
N ARG A 136 8.01 -12.81 -10.20
CA ARG A 136 8.45 -13.11 -11.59
C ARG A 136 8.93 -14.56 -11.73
N SER A 137 9.71 -15.05 -10.77
CA SER A 137 10.17 -16.44 -10.72
C SER A 137 9.02 -17.45 -10.55
N LYS A 138 8.00 -17.15 -9.72
CA LYS A 138 6.82 -18.00 -9.59
C LYS A 138 6.05 -18.10 -10.92
N LEU A 139 5.87 -16.96 -11.60
CA LEU A 139 5.20 -16.91 -12.91
C LEU A 139 6.00 -17.69 -13.96
N ALA A 140 7.30 -17.45 -14.06
CA ALA A 140 8.16 -18.11 -15.05
C ALA A 140 8.15 -19.64 -14.93
N ARG A 141 7.95 -20.17 -13.71
CA ARG A 141 7.85 -21.61 -13.42
C ARG A 141 6.42 -22.16 -13.51
N GLY A 142 5.44 -21.38 -13.96
CA GLY A 142 4.05 -21.82 -14.06
C GLY A 142 3.38 -22.13 -12.71
N LEU A 143 3.83 -21.47 -11.63
CA LEU A 143 3.33 -21.68 -10.26
C LEU A 143 2.27 -20.66 -9.84
N VAL A 144 1.82 -19.82 -10.78
CA VAL A 144 0.81 -18.77 -10.52
C VAL A 144 -0.54 -19.25 -11.02
N ARG A 145 -1.51 -19.35 -10.11
CA ARG A 145 -2.88 -19.75 -10.43
C ARG A 145 -3.55 -18.75 -11.37
N ASN A 146 -4.26 -19.25 -12.38
CA ASN A 146 -5.03 -18.43 -13.31
C ASN A 146 -6.47 -18.20 -12.81
N GLY A 147 -6.68 -17.20 -11.97
CA GLY A 147 -8.00 -16.84 -11.46
C GLY A 147 -8.56 -17.82 -10.40
N LYS A 148 -9.79 -17.56 -9.95
CA LYS A 148 -10.41 -18.28 -8.81
C LYS A 148 -11.09 -19.59 -9.19
N LYS A 149 -11.38 -19.84 -10.48
CA LYS A 149 -12.05 -21.08 -10.91
C LYS A 149 -11.10 -22.26 -10.70
N ALA A 150 -11.57 -23.33 -10.05
CA ALA A 150 -10.74 -24.50 -9.73
C ALA A 150 -10.27 -25.26 -10.98
N THR A 151 -11.04 -25.20 -12.07
CA THR A 151 -10.73 -25.85 -13.34
C THR A 151 -9.62 -25.16 -14.13
N ASN A 152 -9.21 -23.96 -13.74
CA ASN A 152 -8.20 -23.22 -14.47
C ASN A 152 -6.82 -23.77 -14.14
N LYS A 153 -6.08 -24.15 -15.19
CA LYS A 153 -4.64 -24.46 -15.07
C LYS A 153 -3.89 -23.20 -14.61
N ASN A 154 -2.73 -23.38 -13.99
CA ASN A 154 -1.83 -22.26 -13.73
C ASN A 154 -1.46 -21.52 -15.03
N LEU A 155 -1.01 -20.28 -14.89
CA LEU A 155 -0.40 -19.53 -15.99
C LEU A 155 0.78 -20.33 -16.56
N PRO A 156 1.01 -20.29 -17.89
CA PRO A 156 2.09 -21.03 -18.53
C PRO A 156 3.47 -20.54 -18.05
N THR A 157 4.48 -21.38 -18.24
CA THR A 157 5.88 -21.02 -18.01
C THR A 157 6.33 -19.92 -18.95
N ALA A 158 7.32 -19.11 -18.53
CA ALA A 158 7.91 -18.06 -19.36
C ALA A 158 9.36 -18.42 -19.71
N SER A 159 9.68 -18.47 -21.00
CA SER A 159 11.01 -18.83 -21.51
C SER A 159 12.06 -17.71 -21.34
N PHE A 160 11.65 -16.45 -21.26
CA PHE A 160 12.55 -15.30 -21.12
C PHE A 160 12.02 -14.28 -20.11
N MET A 161 11.95 -14.66 -18.83
CA MET A 161 11.59 -13.75 -17.74
C MET A 161 12.85 -13.14 -17.10
N PRO A 162 13.30 -11.93 -17.50
CA PRO A 162 14.54 -11.37 -16.99
C PRO A 162 14.44 -11.04 -15.49
N LYS A 163 15.55 -11.25 -14.77
CA LYS A 163 15.69 -10.84 -13.38
C LYS A 163 15.86 -9.32 -13.33
N MET A 164 15.02 -8.65 -12.55
CA MET A 164 15.17 -7.21 -12.32
C MET A 164 16.43 -6.97 -11.50
N VAL A 165 17.10 -5.86 -11.81
CA VAL A 165 18.26 -5.35 -11.07
C VAL A 165 17.96 -3.95 -10.54
N ARG A 166 18.75 -3.48 -9.58
CA ARG A 166 18.59 -2.12 -9.07
C ARG A 166 19.21 -1.14 -10.06
N GLN A 167 18.42 -0.16 -10.49
CA GLN A 167 18.92 0.96 -11.27
C GLN A 167 18.97 2.17 -10.34
N PHE A 168 20.19 2.65 -10.07
CA PHE A 168 20.43 3.74 -9.12
C PHE A 168 20.60 5.11 -9.79
N LYS A 169 20.46 5.18 -11.12
CA LYS A 169 20.43 6.46 -11.85
C LYS A 169 19.10 7.16 -11.60
N ALA A 170 19.15 8.48 -11.41
CA ALA A 170 17.96 9.31 -11.35
C ALA A 170 17.18 9.15 -12.67
N LEU A 171 15.94 8.70 -12.57
CA LEU A 171 14.97 8.88 -13.65
C LEU A 171 14.55 10.36 -13.57
N LEU A 172 15.09 11.17 -14.47
CA LEU A 172 14.52 12.48 -14.78
C LEU A 172 13.18 12.20 -15.46
N PHE A 173 12.09 12.51 -14.76
CA PHE A 173 10.74 12.57 -15.32
C PHE A 173 10.45 14.01 -15.72
#